data_AF-A0A1T4W9C7-F1
#
_entry.id   AF-A0A1T4W9C7-F1
#
_cell.length_a   1.000
_cell.length_b   1.000
_cell.length_c   1.000
_cell.angle_alpha   90.00
_cell.angle_beta   90.00
_cell.angle_gamma   90.00
#
_symmetry.space_group_name_H-M   'P 1'
#
loop_
_entity.id
_entity.type
_entity.pdbx_description
1 polymer ?
#
loop_
_entity_poly.entity_id
_entity_poly.type
_entity_poly.pdbx_seq_one_letter_code
_entity_poly.pdbx_strand_id
1 'polypeptide(L)'
;MEQVKSFCRRYRRLLLAAAYLAIFAVGVLYLRVTVNIPPEGDDKLTLNLWLYDFQRMPFWQYALQDLQGRLRYFTLQEVRFFPFHYPNAVDLLFYTSLTHYRLYIIAWTGAAAFAVSRVAARLGSGDALALGGFALALAAAPIWNEGMYSYYAVPQRALFWAMTAWLCLFAWQGTRHRRWAVLGAVLSFIACGTYEIGYVFALLALVVWLLRRRSVKNALLDTAPALGGMGAALVFHVLCGRNGGTGNELSLDIPAVLRVTVQQMAASLPGLNSRLLQEDAGVITNGDRLWPLALGVLAGLLIFFGVPFKKLRGRTLGALAGFGLAVWALPALLLALSARYQQPEAITWQWGYIPAAASSIGFTLLVAALLALLAGLCCKLPNVLSVVSRLALTAVLAAGLCLNGGYLRGVVRTHHAENLAAYQFFVRTIEAGLADAVQSDDLILCNENVWDSNAEAESAFFSRFTGRALHAQVLWTENPATDGDAYAYQTYRNYGGYDLAWCGRLQSADSDLMDGVQVYVQSAYVPDNAVIKYKVRLADGTEEARAICLLDCTQTPRDRNGDYLATVEDTSIVNAKLMIWDG
;
A
#
# COMPACT_ATOMS: atom_id res chain seq x y z
N MET A 1 1.41 19.07 -43.23
CA MET A 1 1.65 19.62 -41.87
C MET A 1 0.44 20.37 -41.29
N GLU A 2 -0.32 21.14 -42.07
CA GLU A 2 -1.55 21.82 -41.56
C GLU A 2 -2.70 20.87 -41.22
N GLN A 3 -2.94 19.82 -42.02
CA GLN A 3 -3.95 18.80 -41.73
C GLN A 3 -3.71 18.12 -40.36
N VAL A 4 -2.44 17.83 -40.01
CA VAL A 4 -2.05 17.27 -38.70
C VAL A 4 -2.35 18.27 -37.57
N LYS A 5 -2.04 19.56 -37.76
CA LYS A 5 -2.34 20.60 -36.75
C LYS A 5 -3.86 20.77 -36.55
N SER A 6 -4.65 20.70 -37.63
CA SER A 6 -6.11 20.75 -37.59
C SER A 6 -6.69 19.53 -36.86
N PHE A 7 -6.21 18.33 -37.19
CA PHE A 7 -6.56 17.08 -36.52
C PHE A 7 -6.25 17.13 -35.02
N CYS A 8 -5.01 17.48 -34.64
CA CYS A 8 -4.60 17.58 -33.24
C CYS A 8 -5.40 18.62 -32.46
N ARG A 9 -5.84 19.72 -33.10
CA ARG A 9 -6.69 20.72 -32.47
C ARG A 9 -8.11 20.19 -32.25
N ARG A 10 -8.69 19.51 -33.25
CA ARG A 10 -10.03 18.92 -33.20
C ARG A 10 -10.13 17.82 -32.14
N TYR A 11 -9.12 16.96 -32.06
CA TYR A 11 -9.12 15.78 -31.17
C TYR A 11 -8.27 15.94 -29.90
N ARG A 12 -7.88 17.18 -29.55
CA ARG A 12 -6.96 17.47 -28.43
C ARG A 12 -7.34 16.76 -27.12
N ARG A 13 -8.64 16.76 -26.76
CA ARG A 13 -9.10 16.15 -25.50
C ARG A 13 -8.95 14.63 -25.50
N LEU A 14 -9.25 13.98 -26.63
CA LEU A 14 -9.11 12.54 -26.79
C LEU A 14 -7.63 12.13 -26.81
N LEU A 15 -6.79 12.88 -27.52
CA LEU A 15 -5.34 12.65 -27.53
C LEU A 15 -4.73 12.82 -26.12
N LEU A 16 -5.20 13.82 -25.36
CA LEU A 16 -4.76 14.01 -23.98
C LEU A 16 -5.19 12.83 -23.08
N ALA A 17 -6.43 12.38 -23.19
CA ALA A 17 -6.92 11.21 -22.45
C ALA A 17 -6.14 9.94 -22.81
N ALA A 18 -5.92 9.69 -24.10
CA ALA A 18 -5.12 8.57 -24.58
C ALA A 18 -3.67 8.62 -24.05
N ALA A 19 -3.06 9.81 -24.00
CA ALA A 19 -1.72 9.98 -23.44
C ALA A 19 -1.66 9.65 -21.94
N TYR A 20 -2.64 10.10 -21.15
CA TYR A 20 -2.73 9.73 -19.73
C TYR A 20 -2.88 8.22 -19.55
N LEU A 21 -3.77 7.58 -20.33
CA LEU A 21 -3.98 6.14 -20.28
C LEU A 21 -2.73 5.35 -20.66
N ALA A 22 -2.03 5.76 -21.72
CA ALA A 22 -0.79 5.12 -22.15
C ALA A 22 0.32 5.23 -21.09
N ILE A 23 0.52 6.43 -20.52
CA ILE A 23 1.49 6.63 -19.44
C ILE A 23 1.10 5.80 -18.20
N PHE A 24 -0.20 5.77 -17.87
CA PHE A 24 -0.68 4.99 -16.74
C PHE A 24 -0.45 3.50 -16.94
N ALA A 25 -0.69 2.96 -18.14
CA ALA A 25 -0.41 1.55 -18.44
C ALA A 25 1.07 1.20 -18.24
N VAL A 26 2.00 2.07 -18.67
CA VAL A 26 3.44 1.90 -18.39
C VAL A 26 3.72 2.00 -16.88
N GLY A 27 3.05 2.91 -16.19
CA GLY A 27 3.10 3.04 -14.73
C GLY A 27 2.66 1.79 -13.99
N VAL A 28 1.56 1.15 -14.41
CA VAL A 28 1.10 -0.13 -13.85
C VAL A 28 2.20 -1.19 -13.99
N LEU A 29 2.85 -1.27 -15.15
CA LEU A 29 3.93 -2.23 -15.38
C LEU A 29 5.19 -1.93 -14.55
N TYR A 30 5.44 -0.66 -14.22
CA TYR A 30 6.46 -0.26 -13.26
C TYR A 30 6.10 -0.68 -11.83
N LEU A 31 4.88 -0.37 -11.39
CA LEU A 31 4.42 -0.55 -10.01
C LEU A 31 4.03 -1.99 -9.66
N ARG A 32 3.78 -2.85 -10.66
CA ARG A 32 3.34 -4.24 -10.46
C ARG A 32 4.27 -5.09 -9.59
N VAL A 33 5.52 -4.66 -9.35
CA VAL A 33 6.41 -5.35 -8.40
C VAL A 33 5.77 -5.46 -7.01
N THR A 34 4.93 -4.49 -6.64
CA THR A 34 4.19 -4.46 -5.37
C THR A 34 3.11 -5.53 -5.24
N VAL A 35 2.70 -6.16 -6.35
CA VAL A 35 1.76 -7.30 -6.34
C VAL A 35 2.36 -8.51 -5.62
N ASN A 36 3.69 -8.63 -5.64
CA ASN A 36 4.43 -9.73 -5.05
C ASN A 36 4.95 -9.40 -3.64
N ILE A 37 4.31 -8.45 -2.94
CA ILE A 37 4.63 -8.15 -1.55
C ILE A 37 3.51 -8.77 -0.70
N PRO A 38 3.83 -9.59 0.33
CA PRO A 38 2.82 -10.11 1.26
C PRO A 38 2.06 -8.96 1.94
N PRO A 39 0.87 -9.19 2.52
CA PRO A 39 0.18 -8.13 3.28
C PRO A 39 1.11 -7.51 4.33
N GLU A 40 1.06 -6.20 4.52
CA GLU A 40 1.89 -5.46 5.49
C GLU A 40 1.04 -4.47 6.30
N GLY A 41 1.47 -4.18 7.53
CA GLY A 41 0.73 -3.33 8.46
C GLY A 41 -0.64 -3.90 8.83
N ASP A 42 -1.60 -3.01 9.06
CA ASP A 42 -3.00 -3.34 9.38
C ASP A 42 -3.70 -4.22 8.32
N ASP A 43 -3.15 -4.30 7.10
CA ASP A 43 -3.70 -5.17 6.06
C ASP A 43 -3.57 -6.65 6.43
N LYS A 44 -2.61 -7.04 7.28
CA LYS A 44 -2.45 -8.43 7.77
C LYS A 44 -3.67 -8.90 8.58
N LEU A 45 -4.39 -7.97 9.23
CA LEU A 45 -5.66 -8.24 9.91
C LEU A 45 -6.85 -7.98 8.98
N THR A 46 -6.97 -6.72 8.51
CA THR A 46 -8.21 -6.21 7.91
C THR A 46 -8.55 -6.86 6.57
N LEU A 47 -7.55 -7.16 5.74
CA LEU A 47 -7.76 -7.82 4.44
C LEU A 47 -8.29 -9.24 4.64
N ASN A 48 -7.80 -9.95 5.68
CA ASN A 48 -8.21 -11.31 5.98
C ASN A 48 -9.68 -11.37 6.42
N LEU A 49 -10.07 -10.50 7.35
CA LEU A 49 -11.47 -10.37 7.79
C LEU A 49 -12.41 -10.12 6.62
N TRP A 50 -12.10 -9.12 5.79
CA TRP A 50 -13.00 -8.78 4.68
C TRP A 50 -13.12 -9.92 3.69
N LEU A 51 -12.00 -10.50 3.26
CA LEU A 51 -12.03 -11.58 2.28
C LEU A 51 -12.79 -12.81 2.78
N TYR A 52 -12.68 -13.09 4.06
CA TYR A 52 -13.44 -14.14 4.71
C TYR A 52 -14.95 -13.86 4.72
N ASP A 53 -15.38 -12.66 5.08
CA ASP A 53 -16.79 -12.27 5.02
C ASP A 53 -17.36 -12.36 3.60
N PHE A 54 -16.60 -11.89 2.60
CA PHE A 54 -17.00 -11.92 1.19
C PHE A 54 -17.23 -13.33 0.64
N GLN A 55 -16.48 -14.33 1.13
CA GLN A 55 -16.61 -15.70 0.65
C GLN A 55 -17.92 -16.37 1.10
N ARG A 56 -18.56 -15.83 2.15
CA ARG A 56 -19.70 -16.49 2.81
C ARG A 56 -20.99 -15.72 2.72
N MET A 57 -20.90 -14.42 2.46
CA MET A 57 -22.06 -13.55 2.39
C MET A 57 -22.30 -13.11 0.95
N PRO A 58 -23.55 -13.22 0.44
CA PRO A 58 -23.91 -12.60 -0.82
C PRO A 58 -23.57 -11.11 -0.81
N PHE A 59 -23.01 -10.61 -1.91
CA PHE A 59 -22.56 -9.21 -2.02
C PHE A 59 -23.61 -8.20 -1.53
N TRP A 60 -24.88 -8.37 -1.90
CA TRP A 60 -25.95 -7.44 -1.51
C TRP A 60 -26.24 -7.42 -0.01
N GLN A 61 -26.10 -8.56 0.66
CA GLN A 61 -26.24 -8.65 2.10
C GLN A 61 -25.07 -7.93 2.79
N TYR A 62 -23.83 -8.14 2.31
CA TYR A 62 -22.66 -7.41 2.80
C TYR A 62 -22.78 -5.91 2.57
N ALA A 63 -23.20 -5.50 1.37
CA ALA A 63 -23.40 -4.09 1.03
C ALA A 63 -24.46 -3.41 1.92
N LEU A 64 -25.52 -4.14 2.28
CA LEU A 64 -26.52 -3.64 3.22
C LEU A 64 -25.93 -3.49 4.64
N GLN A 65 -25.14 -4.46 5.10
CA GLN A 65 -24.46 -4.38 6.41
C GLN A 65 -23.43 -3.25 6.47
N ASP A 66 -22.60 -3.08 5.44
CA ASP A 66 -21.66 -1.96 5.31
C ASP A 66 -22.41 -0.62 5.32
N LEU A 67 -23.52 -0.51 4.57
CA LEU A 67 -24.35 0.69 4.58
C LEU A 67 -24.95 0.96 5.96
N GLN A 68 -25.45 -0.07 6.65
CA GLN A 68 -25.98 0.07 8.01
C GLN A 68 -24.90 0.50 9.00
N GLY A 69 -23.69 -0.08 8.95
CA GLY A 69 -22.55 0.32 9.77
C GLY A 69 -22.14 1.77 9.49
N ARG A 70 -22.08 2.16 8.21
CA ARG A 70 -21.79 3.54 7.82
C ARG A 70 -22.86 4.52 8.29
N LEU A 71 -24.13 4.15 8.21
CA LEU A 71 -25.23 4.94 8.75
C LEU A 71 -25.05 5.16 10.25
N ARG A 72 -24.64 4.13 11.01
CA ARG A 72 -24.32 4.27 12.43
C ARG A 72 -23.24 5.32 12.70
N TYR A 73 -22.18 5.37 11.88
CA TYR A 73 -21.16 6.43 11.94
C TYR A 73 -21.78 7.82 11.68
N PHE A 74 -22.60 7.95 10.63
CA PHE A 74 -23.21 9.25 10.28
C PHE A 74 -24.31 9.71 11.24
N THR A 75 -24.95 8.78 11.94
CA THR A 75 -25.91 9.05 13.02
C THR A 75 -25.24 9.16 14.40
N LEU A 76 -23.90 9.10 14.47
CA LEU A 76 -23.11 9.21 15.70
C LEU A 76 -23.42 8.13 16.74
N GLN A 77 -23.90 6.96 16.30
CA GLN A 77 -24.14 5.81 17.17
C GLN A 77 -22.85 5.04 17.48
N GLU A 78 -21.87 5.11 16.58
CA GLU A 78 -20.54 4.51 16.75
C GLU A 78 -19.46 5.57 16.51
N VAL A 79 -18.41 5.54 17.34
CA VAL A 79 -17.31 6.50 17.27
C VAL A 79 -16.38 6.14 16.10
N ARG A 80 -16.35 6.99 15.08
CA ARG A 80 -15.37 6.89 14.00
C ARG A 80 -14.91 8.26 13.52
N PHE A 81 -13.63 8.55 13.71
CA PHE A 81 -13.03 9.85 13.39
C PHE A 81 -12.96 10.13 11.88
N PHE A 82 -12.78 9.09 11.07
CA PHE A 82 -12.66 9.16 9.61
C PHE A 82 -13.66 8.21 8.95
N PRO A 83 -14.88 8.67 8.61
CA PRO A 83 -15.96 7.80 8.13
C PRO A 83 -15.69 7.15 6.76
N PHE A 84 -14.73 7.69 5.99
CA PHE A 84 -14.33 7.18 4.68
C PHE A 84 -12.93 6.57 4.67
N HIS A 85 -12.35 6.31 5.85
CA HIS A 85 -11.04 5.68 5.96
C HIS A 85 -11.07 4.28 5.37
N TYR A 86 -11.95 3.42 5.88
CA TYR A 86 -12.07 2.06 5.37
C TYR A 86 -12.87 1.99 4.06
N PRO A 87 -12.48 1.08 3.15
CA PRO A 87 -13.15 0.85 1.88
C PRO A 87 -14.61 0.45 2.08
N ASN A 88 -15.48 0.87 1.15
CA ASN A 88 -16.89 0.49 1.17
C ASN A 88 -17.10 -0.85 0.44
N ALA A 89 -18.31 -1.41 0.54
CA ALA A 89 -18.66 -2.67 -0.12
C ALA A 89 -18.30 -2.71 -1.61
N VAL A 90 -18.45 -1.60 -2.34
CA VAL A 90 -18.08 -1.51 -3.76
C VAL A 90 -16.57 -1.55 -3.96
N ASP A 91 -15.79 -0.86 -3.11
CA ASP A 91 -14.33 -0.92 -3.17
C ASP A 91 -13.83 -2.35 -2.96
N LEU A 92 -14.51 -3.11 -2.10
CA LEU A 92 -14.14 -4.46 -1.73
C LEU A 92 -14.40 -5.49 -2.84
N LEU A 93 -15.25 -5.19 -3.84
CA LEU A 93 -15.35 -6.00 -5.07
C LEU A 93 -14.02 -6.12 -5.81
N PHE A 94 -13.11 -5.17 -5.59
CA PHE A 94 -11.78 -5.18 -6.18
C PHE A 94 -10.75 -5.91 -5.32
N TYR A 95 -11.13 -6.53 -4.19
CA TYR A 95 -10.19 -7.10 -3.21
C TYR A 95 -10.19 -8.63 -3.20
N THR A 96 -10.86 -9.28 -4.15
CA THR A 96 -11.08 -10.75 -4.21
C THR A 96 -9.80 -11.59 -4.15
N SER A 97 -8.64 -11.00 -4.41
CA SER A 97 -7.34 -11.56 -4.07
C SER A 97 -6.35 -10.45 -3.73
N LEU A 98 -5.21 -10.82 -3.12
CA LEU A 98 -4.10 -9.89 -2.85
C LEU A 98 -3.67 -9.13 -4.12
N THR A 99 -3.64 -9.81 -5.27
CA THR A 99 -3.32 -9.19 -6.56
C THR A 99 -4.32 -8.11 -6.95
N HIS A 100 -5.63 -8.38 -6.86
CA HIS A 100 -6.66 -7.39 -7.20
C HIS A 100 -6.59 -6.19 -6.25
N TYR A 101 -6.37 -6.43 -4.96
CA TYR A 101 -6.18 -5.39 -3.96
C TYR A 101 -4.99 -4.48 -4.29
N ARG A 102 -3.83 -5.05 -4.67
CA ARG A 102 -2.65 -4.27 -5.08
C ARG A 102 -2.90 -3.48 -6.38
N LEU A 103 -3.63 -4.06 -7.34
CA LEU A 103 -4.04 -3.34 -8.55
C LEU A 103 -4.98 -2.16 -8.24
N TYR A 104 -5.88 -2.31 -7.26
CA TYR A 104 -6.71 -1.22 -6.76
C TYR A 104 -5.85 -0.08 -6.19
N ILE A 105 -4.79 -0.38 -5.42
CA ILE A 105 -3.89 0.64 -4.87
C ILE A 105 -3.08 1.35 -5.96
N ILE A 106 -2.61 0.59 -6.96
CA ILE A 106 -1.96 1.16 -8.15
C ILE A 106 -2.93 2.09 -8.91
N ALA A 107 -4.20 1.71 -9.04
CA ALA A 107 -5.22 2.54 -9.68
C ALA A 107 -5.43 3.86 -8.92
N TRP A 108 -5.53 3.81 -7.59
CA TRP A 108 -5.64 5.02 -6.77
C TRP A 108 -4.40 5.91 -6.81
N THR A 109 -3.20 5.31 -6.88
CA THR A 109 -1.96 6.06 -7.10
C THR A 109 -2.01 6.82 -8.42
N GLY A 110 -2.40 6.14 -9.51
CA GLY A 110 -2.59 6.77 -10.81
C GLY A 110 -3.66 7.87 -10.79
N ALA A 111 -4.79 7.63 -10.12
CA ALA A 111 -5.85 8.62 -9.98
C ALA A 111 -5.37 9.88 -9.24
N ALA A 112 -4.68 9.72 -8.11
CA ALA A 112 -4.12 10.82 -7.34
C ALA A 112 -3.10 11.64 -8.16
N ALA A 113 -2.15 10.96 -8.81
CA ALA A 113 -1.16 11.60 -9.66
C ALA A 113 -1.81 12.32 -10.85
N PHE A 114 -2.84 11.73 -11.45
CA PHE A 114 -3.64 12.36 -12.49
C PHE A 114 -4.29 13.65 -11.97
N ALA A 115 -5.01 13.59 -10.86
CA ALA A 115 -5.70 14.74 -10.29
C ALA A 115 -4.73 15.89 -9.94
N VAL A 116 -3.60 15.58 -9.31
CA VAL A 116 -2.52 16.55 -9.03
C VAL A 116 -2.00 17.17 -10.33
N SER A 117 -1.74 16.37 -11.37
CA SER A 117 -1.27 16.89 -12.65
C SER A 117 -2.29 17.82 -13.32
N ARG A 118 -3.60 17.54 -13.18
CA ARG A 118 -4.67 18.40 -13.71
C ARG A 118 -4.78 19.70 -12.93
N VAL A 119 -4.60 19.67 -11.61
CA VAL A 119 -4.50 20.88 -10.79
C VAL A 119 -3.31 21.72 -11.25
N ALA A 120 -2.14 21.11 -11.42
CA ALA A 120 -0.96 21.79 -11.97
C ALA A 120 -1.23 22.43 -13.34
N ALA A 121 -1.90 21.71 -14.26
CA ALA A 121 -2.28 22.26 -15.57
C ALA A 121 -3.17 23.51 -15.44
N ARG A 122 -4.11 23.52 -14.47
CA ARG A 122 -5.00 24.66 -14.19
C ARG A 122 -4.30 25.83 -13.50
N LEU A 123 -3.19 25.58 -12.81
CA LEU A 123 -2.29 26.62 -12.29
C LEU A 123 -1.43 27.28 -13.37
N GLY A 124 -1.49 26.77 -14.61
CA GLY A 124 -0.91 27.42 -15.80
C GLY A 124 0.29 26.69 -16.39
N SER A 125 0.68 25.52 -15.87
CA SER A 125 1.84 24.75 -16.35
C SER A 125 1.65 24.21 -17.78
N GLY A 126 0.41 24.04 -18.22
CA GLY A 126 0.06 23.47 -19.53
C GLY A 126 0.03 21.94 -19.53
N ASP A 127 -0.60 21.36 -20.56
CA ASP A 127 -0.86 19.91 -20.59
C ASP A 127 0.43 19.07 -20.71
N ALA A 128 1.45 19.55 -21.43
CA ALA A 128 2.70 18.81 -21.59
C ALA A 128 3.49 18.69 -20.27
N LEU A 129 3.59 19.78 -19.51
CA LEU A 129 4.27 19.76 -18.21
C LEU A 129 3.46 18.95 -17.19
N ALA A 130 2.13 19.01 -17.25
CA ALA A 130 1.27 18.16 -16.43
C ALA A 130 1.41 16.66 -16.76
N LEU A 131 1.41 16.27 -18.04
CA LEU A 131 1.65 14.88 -18.46
C LEU A 131 3.05 14.40 -18.06
N GLY A 132 4.06 15.26 -18.22
CA GLY A 132 5.43 14.96 -17.79
C GLY A 132 5.53 14.76 -16.27
N GLY A 133 4.89 15.63 -15.50
CA GLY A 133 4.77 15.48 -14.04
C GLY A 133 4.02 14.20 -13.64
N PHE A 134 2.98 13.81 -14.36
CA PHE A 134 2.26 12.55 -14.15
C PHE A 134 3.17 11.32 -14.40
N ALA A 135 3.94 11.33 -15.49
CA ALA A 135 4.90 10.26 -15.78
C ALA A 135 5.99 10.16 -14.68
N LEU A 136 6.51 11.30 -14.20
CA LEU A 136 7.46 11.34 -13.11
C LEU A 136 6.87 10.83 -11.80
N ALA A 137 5.63 11.22 -11.45
CA ALA A 137 4.94 10.76 -10.25
C ALA A 137 4.84 9.22 -10.19
N LEU A 138 4.54 8.58 -11.32
CA LEU A 138 4.50 7.12 -11.40
C LEU A 138 5.89 6.50 -11.30
N ALA A 139 6.91 7.08 -11.95
CA ALA A 139 8.28 6.56 -11.95
C ALA A 139 8.97 6.69 -10.58
N ALA A 140 8.59 7.70 -9.80
CA ALA A 140 9.18 8.05 -8.52
C ALA A 140 8.30 7.65 -7.33
N ALA A 141 7.30 6.80 -7.54
CA ALA A 141 6.51 6.25 -6.45
C ALA A 141 7.44 5.56 -5.43
N PRO A 142 7.27 5.80 -4.12
CA PRO A 142 8.16 5.29 -3.09
C PRO A 142 7.78 3.83 -2.77
N ILE A 143 8.00 2.92 -3.72
CA ILE A 143 7.59 1.50 -3.65
C ILE A 143 8.25 0.69 -2.52
N TRP A 144 9.23 1.27 -1.84
CA TRP A 144 9.82 0.72 -0.62
C TRP A 144 8.96 1.01 0.63
N ASN A 145 8.26 2.14 0.64
CA ASN A 145 7.45 2.56 1.77
C ASN A 145 6.08 1.86 1.75
N GLU A 146 5.69 1.24 2.86
CA GLU A 146 4.42 0.51 2.98
C GLU A 146 3.19 1.33 2.61
N GLY A 147 3.18 2.63 2.89
CA GLY A 147 2.07 3.52 2.51
C GLY A 147 1.82 3.58 1.00
N MET A 148 2.79 3.16 0.18
CA MET A 148 2.65 3.09 -1.27
C MET A 148 1.84 1.88 -1.72
N TYR A 149 1.85 0.77 -0.98
CA TYR A 149 1.22 -0.48 -1.41
C TYR A 149 0.21 -1.07 -0.42
N SER A 150 0.10 -0.58 0.81
CA SER A 150 -0.84 -1.06 1.85
C SER A 150 -1.87 0.00 2.26
N TYR A 151 -2.65 -0.25 3.32
CA TYR A 151 -3.63 0.67 3.91
C TYR A 151 -4.69 1.15 2.91
N TYR A 152 -5.13 0.26 2.02
CA TYR A 152 -6.26 0.46 1.09
C TYR A 152 -6.20 1.80 0.34
N ALA A 153 -4.97 2.23 0.01
CA ALA A 153 -4.65 3.49 -0.64
C ALA A 153 -5.20 4.75 0.07
N VAL A 154 -5.29 4.76 1.40
CA VAL A 154 -5.78 5.90 2.20
C VAL A 154 -5.14 7.24 1.80
N PRO A 155 -3.80 7.41 1.80
CA PRO A 155 -3.21 8.71 1.49
C PRO A 155 -3.43 9.11 0.02
N GLN A 156 -3.41 8.16 -0.91
CA GLN A 156 -3.66 8.39 -2.33
C GLN A 156 -5.12 8.83 -2.56
N ARG A 157 -6.09 8.16 -1.91
CA ARG A 157 -7.52 8.51 -1.97
C ARG A 157 -7.79 9.90 -1.41
N ALA A 158 -7.27 10.21 -0.22
CA ALA A 158 -7.42 11.52 0.38
C ALA A 158 -6.88 12.64 -0.53
N LEU A 159 -5.69 12.44 -1.10
CA LEU A 159 -5.11 13.37 -2.08
C LEU A 159 -5.95 13.49 -3.36
N PHE A 160 -6.43 12.37 -3.92
CA PHE A 160 -7.29 12.38 -5.10
C PHE A 160 -8.55 13.21 -4.87
N TRP A 161 -9.26 12.96 -3.78
CA TRP A 161 -10.49 13.66 -3.45
C TRP A 161 -10.25 15.16 -3.25
N ALA A 162 -9.18 15.52 -2.54
CA ALA A 162 -8.79 16.91 -2.34
C ALA A 162 -8.49 17.62 -3.67
N MET A 163 -7.68 17.01 -4.54
CA MET A 163 -7.34 17.62 -5.83
C MET A 163 -8.53 17.70 -6.79
N THR A 164 -9.44 16.73 -6.73
CA THR A 164 -10.69 16.77 -7.51
C THR A 164 -11.64 17.86 -6.99
N ALA A 165 -11.67 18.08 -5.67
CA ALA A 165 -12.35 19.24 -5.09
C ALA A 165 -11.79 20.54 -5.65
N TRP A 166 -10.45 20.69 -5.72
CA TRP A 166 -9.81 21.87 -6.32
C TRP A 166 -10.19 22.07 -7.79
N LEU A 167 -10.25 20.99 -8.59
CA LEU A 167 -10.72 21.06 -9.98
C LEU A 167 -12.16 21.58 -10.06
N CYS A 168 -13.02 21.21 -9.10
CA CYS A 168 -14.36 21.78 -8.96
C CYS A 168 -14.30 23.26 -8.56
N LEU A 169 -13.39 23.68 -7.67
CA LEU A 169 -13.21 25.09 -7.32
C LEU A 169 -12.79 25.93 -8.53
N PHE A 170 -11.90 25.42 -9.40
CA PHE A 170 -11.56 26.10 -10.65
C PHE A 170 -12.78 26.26 -11.56
N ALA A 171 -13.63 25.24 -11.65
CA ALA A 171 -14.86 25.29 -12.45
C ALA A 171 -15.91 26.23 -11.83
N TRP A 172 -16.04 26.24 -10.50
CA TRP A 172 -16.85 27.16 -9.73
C TRP A 172 -16.42 28.60 -9.95
N GLN A 173 -15.12 28.89 -9.83
CA GLN A 173 -14.55 30.21 -10.05
C GLN A 173 -14.88 30.75 -11.45
N GLY A 174 -14.81 29.91 -12.48
CA GLY A 174 -15.04 30.31 -13.87
C GLY A 174 -16.51 30.45 -14.24
N THR A 175 -17.39 29.62 -13.67
CA THR A 175 -18.78 29.48 -14.15
C THR A 175 -19.84 29.94 -13.15
N ARG A 176 -19.52 29.97 -11.85
CA ARG A 176 -20.48 30.22 -10.76
C ARG A 176 -21.71 29.31 -10.75
N HIS A 177 -21.65 28.13 -11.40
CA HIS A 177 -22.72 27.14 -11.30
C HIS A 177 -22.64 26.38 -9.97
N ARG A 178 -23.75 26.37 -9.22
CA ARG A 178 -23.87 25.77 -7.88
C ARG A 178 -23.42 24.31 -7.83
N ARG A 179 -23.62 23.53 -8.91
CA ARG A 179 -23.17 22.13 -8.98
C ARG A 179 -21.68 21.96 -8.65
N TRP A 180 -20.82 22.89 -9.10
CA TRP A 180 -19.38 22.81 -8.84
C TRP A 180 -19.02 23.19 -7.41
N ALA A 181 -19.79 24.10 -6.80
CA ALA A 181 -19.66 24.37 -5.37
C ALA A 181 -20.07 23.15 -4.54
N VAL A 182 -21.25 22.56 -4.82
CA VAL A 182 -21.72 21.37 -4.11
C VAL A 182 -20.74 20.21 -4.26
N LEU A 183 -20.31 19.89 -5.49
CA LEU A 183 -19.31 18.84 -5.71
C LEU A 183 -17.99 19.15 -5.00
N GLY A 184 -17.50 20.40 -5.06
CA GLY A 184 -16.28 20.80 -4.35
C GLY A 184 -16.38 20.63 -2.83
N ALA A 185 -17.55 20.93 -2.24
CA ALA A 185 -17.81 20.74 -0.82
C ALA A 185 -17.87 19.25 -0.45
N VAL A 186 -18.62 18.44 -1.20
CA VAL A 186 -18.73 16.99 -0.96
C VAL A 186 -17.38 16.30 -1.09
N LEU A 187 -16.60 16.62 -2.13
CA LEU A 187 -15.28 16.00 -2.33
C LEU A 187 -14.28 16.44 -1.25
N SER A 188 -14.36 17.69 -0.78
CA SER A 188 -13.55 18.15 0.35
C SER A 188 -13.92 17.44 1.65
N PHE A 189 -15.22 17.27 1.91
CA PHE A 189 -15.73 16.48 3.04
C PHE A 189 -15.22 15.03 2.99
N ILE A 190 -15.30 14.38 1.82
CA ILE A 190 -14.79 13.02 1.63
C ILE A 190 -13.28 12.98 1.88
N ALA A 191 -12.50 13.91 1.31
CA ALA A 191 -11.05 13.96 1.52
C ALA A 191 -10.67 14.06 3.00
N CYS A 192 -11.30 14.99 3.74
CA CYS A 192 -11.10 15.18 5.17
C CYS A 192 -11.58 13.98 6.00
N GLY A 193 -12.67 13.32 5.58
CA GLY A 193 -13.19 12.14 6.24
C GLY A 193 -12.50 10.83 5.85
N THR A 194 -11.62 10.82 4.85
CA THR A 194 -10.77 9.67 4.51
C THR A 194 -9.50 9.65 5.38
N TYR A 195 -8.83 10.81 5.52
CA TYR A 195 -7.56 10.90 6.23
C TYR A 195 -7.18 12.34 6.61
N GLU A 196 -6.37 12.54 7.66
CA GLU A 196 -6.06 13.87 8.18
C GLU A 196 -5.43 14.83 7.16
N ILE A 197 -4.69 14.31 6.18
CA ILE A 197 -4.07 15.13 5.13
C ILE A 197 -5.12 15.85 4.24
N GLY A 198 -6.37 15.39 4.23
CA GLY A 198 -7.47 16.08 3.54
C GLY A 198 -7.69 17.50 4.06
N TYR A 199 -7.58 17.71 5.38
CA TYR A 199 -7.70 19.03 6.00
C TYR A 199 -6.57 19.97 5.55
N VAL A 200 -5.35 19.45 5.46
CA VAL A 200 -4.18 20.19 4.96
C VAL A 200 -4.42 20.69 3.54
N PHE A 201 -4.95 19.84 2.65
CA PHE A 201 -5.19 20.24 1.26
C PHE A 201 -6.40 21.16 1.09
N ALA A 202 -7.41 21.09 1.96
CA ALA A 202 -8.50 22.06 2.00
C ALA A 202 -7.99 23.46 2.39
N LEU A 203 -7.15 23.55 3.43
CA LEU A 203 -6.52 24.81 3.85
C LEU A 203 -5.53 25.35 2.82
N LEU A 204 -4.73 24.46 2.20
CA LEU A 204 -3.82 24.85 1.13
C LEU A 204 -4.58 25.46 -0.06
N ALA A 205 -5.82 25.03 -0.33
CA ALA A 205 -6.65 25.64 -1.36
C ALA A 205 -6.89 27.13 -1.07
N LEU A 206 -7.23 27.47 0.18
CA LEU A 206 -7.41 28.86 0.60
C LEU A 206 -6.15 29.68 0.36
N VAL A 207 -4.99 29.19 0.80
CA VAL A 207 -3.69 29.86 0.61
C VAL A 207 -3.42 30.10 -0.88
N VAL A 208 -3.57 29.07 -1.72
CA VAL A 208 -3.34 29.19 -3.17
C VAL A 208 -4.29 30.19 -3.82
N TRP A 209 -5.57 30.23 -3.42
CA TRP A 209 -6.51 31.21 -3.98
C TRP A 209 -6.25 32.62 -3.49
N LEU A 210 -5.84 32.82 -2.23
CA LEU A 210 -5.41 34.12 -1.70
C LEU A 210 -4.21 34.67 -2.48
N LEU A 211 -3.24 33.81 -2.81
CA LEU A 211 -2.07 34.20 -3.60
C LEU A 211 -2.42 34.48 -5.08
N ARG A 212 -3.44 33.79 -5.62
CA ARG A 212 -3.83 33.91 -7.03
C ARG A 212 -4.83 35.03 -7.31
N ARG A 213 -5.66 35.40 -6.33
CA ARG A 213 -6.72 36.40 -6.49
C ARG A 213 -6.26 37.74 -5.95
N ARG A 214 -6.60 38.80 -6.67
CA ARG A 214 -6.35 40.18 -6.20
C ARG A 214 -7.25 40.60 -5.03
N SER A 215 -8.36 39.90 -4.81
CA SER A 215 -9.35 40.24 -3.80
C SER A 215 -9.49 39.08 -2.81
N VAL A 216 -9.24 39.36 -1.54
CA VAL A 216 -9.41 38.42 -0.42
C VAL A 216 -10.84 37.91 -0.37
N LYS A 217 -11.83 38.80 -0.50
CA LYS A 217 -13.26 38.43 -0.57
C LYS A 217 -13.52 37.38 -1.65
N ASN A 218 -13.00 37.60 -2.87
CA ASN A 218 -13.21 36.65 -3.95
C ASN A 218 -12.47 35.33 -3.73
N ALA A 219 -11.29 35.34 -3.12
CA ALA A 219 -10.59 34.11 -2.74
C ALA A 219 -11.41 33.29 -1.72
N LEU A 220 -11.95 33.95 -0.69
CA LEU A 220 -12.82 33.32 0.30
C LEU A 220 -14.07 32.75 -0.34
N LEU A 221 -14.76 33.49 -1.23
CA LEU A 221 -15.95 32.99 -1.93
C LEU A 221 -15.65 31.84 -2.90
N ASP A 222 -14.47 31.82 -3.51
CA ASP A 222 -14.05 30.75 -4.41
C ASP A 222 -13.73 29.46 -3.66
N THR A 223 -13.26 29.57 -2.42
CA THR A 223 -12.81 28.43 -1.59
C THR A 223 -13.82 28.03 -0.51
N ALA A 224 -14.85 28.85 -0.28
CA ALA A 224 -15.95 28.56 0.64
C ALA A 224 -16.54 27.15 0.48
N PRO A 225 -16.71 26.58 -0.72
CA PRO A 225 -17.18 25.20 -0.83
C PRO A 225 -16.23 24.18 -0.20
N ALA A 226 -14.92 24.26 -0.48
CA ALA A 226 -13.93 23.37 0.11
C ALA A 226 -13.86 23.53 1.64
N LEU A 227 -13.87 24.76 2.14
CA LEU A 227 -13.87 25.05 3.57
C LEU A 227 -15.16 24.59 4.26
N GLY A 228 -16.31 24.67 3.58
CA GLY A 228 -17.57 24.13 4.07
C GLY A 228 -17.55 22.61 4.22
N GLY A 229 -17.00 21.90 3.24
CA GLY A 229 -16.80 20.45 3.32
C GLY A 229 -15.84 20.04 4.44
N MET A 230 -14.73 20.77 4.59
CA MET A 230 -13.78 20.60 5.70
C MET A 230 -14.46 20.86 7.05
N GLY A 231 -15.24 21.93 7.17
CA GLY A 231 -15.97 22.28 8.38
C GLY A 231 -17.00 21.21 8.76
N ALA A 232 -17.72 20.64 7.79
CA ALA A 232 -18.62 19.52 8.03
C ALA A 232 -17.86 18.29 8.57
N ALA A 233 -16.70 17.96 7.99
CA ALA A 233 -15.87 16.86 8.47
C ALA A 233 -15.36 17.10 9.89
N LEU A 234 -14.96 18.35 10.20
CA LEU A 234 -14.53 18.74 11.55
C LEU A 234 -15.66 18.63 12.57
N VAL A 235 -16.88 19.05 12.22
CA VAL A 235 -18.07 18.88 13.08
C VAL A 235 -18.30 17.40 13.37
N PHE A 236 -18.27 16.54 12.35
CA PHE A 236 -18.34 15.09 12.55
C PHE A 236 -17.23 14.58 13.47
N HIS A 237 -15.99 15.01 13.24
CA HIS A 237 -14.84 14.63 14.04
C HIS A 237 -15.01 15.00 15.53
N VAL A 238 -15.43 16.23 15.82
CA VAL A 238 -15.68 16.71 17.19
C VAL A 238 -16.84 15.97 17.85
N LEU A 239 -17.91 15.70 17.11
CA LEU A 239 -19.07 14.99 17.64
C LEU A 239 -18.76 13.51 17.93
N CYS A 240 -17.95 12.86 17.10
CA CYS A 240 -17.44 11.51 17.33
C CYS A 240 -16.43 11.45 18.48
N GLY A 241 -15.57 12.48 18.63
CA GLY A 241 -14.43 12.50 19.55
C GLY A 241 -14.74 12.69 21.04
N ARG A 242 -16.01 12.61 21.46
CA ARG A 242 -16.40 12.76 22.88
C ARG A 242 -15.92 11.62 23.79
N ASN A 243 -15.37 10.52 23.23
CA ASN A 243 -14.86 9.37 23.98
C ASN A 243 -13.39 9.04 23.64
N GLY A 244 -12.46 9.91 24.04
CA GLY A 244 -11.05 9.57 24.29
C GLY A 244 -10.25 8.95 23.14
N GLY A 245 -9.59 9.79 22.33
CA GLY A 245 -8.46 9.35 21.49
C GLY A 245 -7.13 9.69 22.17
N THR A 246 -6.45 8.71 22.74
CA THR A 246 -5.09 8.88 23.28
C THR A 246 -4.05 8.81 22.16
N GLY A 247 -3.06 9.71 22.17
CA GLY A 247 -1.85 9.59 21.35
C GLY A 247 -1.69 10.52 20.14
N ASN A 248 -2.47 11.60 20.00
CA ASN A 248 -2.27 12.62 18.95
C ASN A 248 -2.15 14.04 19.52
N GLU A 249 -1.58 14.17 20.71
CA GLU A 249 -1.38 15.47 21.35
C GLU A 249 -0.51 16.38 20.48
N LEU A 250 -0.94 17.65 20.35
CA LEU A 250 -0.18 18.66 19.65
C LEU A 250 1.13 18.92 20.39
N SER A 251 2.25 18.69 19.72
CA SER A 251 3.58 19.03 20.22
C SER A 251 4.21 20.13 19.38
N LEU A 252 4.75 21.14 20.06
CA LEU A 252 5.48 22.27 19.48
C LEU A 252 6.98 22.23 19.81
N ASP A 253 7.53 21.05 20.11
CA ASP A 253 8.98 20.85 20.21
C ASP A 253 9.64 21.10 18.84
N ILE A 254 10.10 22.33 18.61
CA ILE A 254 10.56 22.79 17.30
C ILE A 254 11.70 21.92 16.73
N PRO A 255 12.76 21.56 17.49
CA PRO A 255 13.75 20.57 17.05
C PRO A 255 13.14 19.25 16.58
N ALA A 256 12.23 18.65 17.35
CA ALA A 256 11.59 17.39 16.97
C ALA A 256 10.70 17.56 15.73
N VAL A 257 9.92 18.63 15.67
CA VAL A 257 9.07 18.97 14.51
C VAL A 257 9.92 19.07 13.24
N LEU A 258 11.05 19.78 13.29
CA LEU A 258 11.95 19.93 12.13
C LEU A 258 12.56 18.59 11.72
N ARG A 259 13.07 17.82 12.68
CA ARG A 259 13.65 16.49 12.44
C ARG A 259 12.65 15.57 11.75
N VAL A 260 11.46 15.41 12.33
CA VAL A 260 10.41 14.52 11.82
C VAL A 260 9.91 14.99 10.46
N THR A 261 9.73 16.30 10.26
CA THR A 261 9.34 16.85 8.95
C THR A 261 10.33 16.44 7.87
N VAL A 262 11.64 16.60 8.13
CA VAL A 262 12.69 16.25 7.16
C VAL A 262 12.76 14.74 6.93
N GLN A 263 12.71 13.93 7.99
CA GLN A 263 12.73 12.47 7.89
C GLN A 263 11.53 11.94 7.11
N GLN A 264 10.33 12.46 7.37
CA GLN A 264 9.13 12.08 6.65
C GLN A 264 9.13 12.54 5.19
N MET A 265 9.68 13.72 4.90
CA MET A 265 9.90 14.14 3.51
C MET A 265 10.91 13.22 2.81
N ALA A 266 11.98 12.83 3.50
CA ALA A 266 12.98 11.90 2.99
C ALA A 266 12.36 10.53 2.66
N ALA A 267 11.41 10.05 3.47
CA ALA A 267 10.69 8.79 3.24
C ALA A 267 9.89 8.74 1.93
N SER A 268 9.54 9.90 1.37
CA SER A 268 8.86 9.99 0.08
C SER A 268 9.80 10.09 -1.12
N LEU A 269 11.13 10.14 -0.88
CA LEU A 269 12.13 10.15 -1.94
C LEU A 269 12.42 8.71 -2.41
N PRO A 270 12.21 8.40 -3.69
CA PRO A 270 12.28 7.03 -4.17
C PRO A 270 13.70 6.47 -4.02
N GLY A 271 13.86 5.50 -3.11
CA GLY A 271 15.09 4.73 -2.92
C GLY A 271 16.13 5.38 -2.01
N LEU A 272 15.77 6.44 -1.28
CA LEU A 272 16.64 6.97 -0.24
C LEU A 272 16.70 6.00 0.95
N ASN A 273 15.54 5.62 1.48
CA ASN A 273 15.40 4.75 2.65
C ASN A 273 16.11 3.41 2.47
N SER A 274 15.83 2.71 1.35
CA SER A 274 16.45 1.41 1.07
C SER A 274 17.97 1.49 0.94
N ARG A 275 18.52 2.62 0.46
CA ARG A 275 19.99 2.83 0.42
C ARG A 275 20.58 3.13 1.79
N LEU A 276 19.86 3.87 2.63
CA LEU A 276 20.27 4.10 4.02
C LEU A 276 20.25 2.80 4.83
N LEU A 277 19.35 1.88 4.48
CA LEU A 277 19.29 0.51 5.01
C LEU A 277 20.30 -0.44 4.35
N GLN A 278 21.00 0.00 3.29
CA GLN A 278 21.94 -0.82 2.52
C GLN A 278 21.31 -2.10 1.97
N GLU A 279 20.04 -2.03 1.58
CA GLU A 279 19.30 -3.16 1.02
C GLU A 279 19.95 -3.66 -0.28
N ASP A 280 20.06 -4.98 -0.38
CA ASP A 280 20.55 -5.66 -1.58
C ASP A 280 19.47 -5.70 -2.66
N ALA A 281 19.80 -5.19 -3.84
CA ALA A 281 18.92 -5.27 -5.00
C ALA A 281 18.91 -6.65 -5.66
N GLY A 282 19.89 -7.51 -5.32
CA GLY A 282 20.15 -8.76 -6.00
C GLY A 282 20.37 -8.54 -7.50
N VAL A 283 20.03 -9.55 -8.31
CA VAL A 283 20.17 -9.47 -9.78
C VAL A 283 19.09 -8.56 -10.37
N ILE A 284 19.49 -7.38 -10.86
CA ILE A 284 18.57 -6.46 -11.55
C ILE A 284 18.22 -7.02 -12.94
N THR A 285 16.94 -7.31 -13.16
CA THR A 285 16.46 -7.90 -14.42
C THR A 285 16.21 -6.84 -15.51
N ASN A 286 16.06 -7.26 -16.76
CA ASN A 286 15.65 -6.36 -17.85
C ASN A 286 14.26 -5.75 -17.59
N GLY A 287 13.35 -6.50 -16.97
CA GLY A 287 12.03 -6.02 -16.60
C GLY A 287 12.09 -4.90 -15.57
N ASP A 288 13.08 -4.91 -14.68
CA ASP A 288 13.28 -3.87 -13.66
C ASP A 288 13.77 -2.56 -14.27
N ARG A 289 14.53 -2.63 -15.36
CA ARG A 289 15.07 -1.47 -16.08
C ARG A 289 14.10 -0.87 -17.10
N LEU A 290 13.35 -1.72 -17.80
CA LEU A 290 12.55 -1.32 -18.97
C LEU A 290 11.48 -0.28 -18.65
N TRP A 291 10.66 -0.54 -17.63
CA TRP A 291 9.51 0.31 -17.30
C TRP A 291 9.90 1.69 -16.74
N PRO A 292 10.84 1.82 -15.79
CA PRO A 292 11.27 3.14 -15.35
C PRO A 292 12.04 3.90 -16.46
N LEU A 293 12.78 3.19 -17.33
CA LEU A 293 13.37 3.81 -18.53
C LEU A 293 12.28 4.39 -19.44
N ALA A 294 11.24 3.61 -19.75
CA ALA A 294 10.13 4.06 -20.60
C ALA A 294 9.41 5.28 -20.01
N LEU A 295 9.13 5.29 -18.71
CA LEU A 295 8.56 6.46 -18.03
C LEU A 295 9.49 7.68 -18.09
N GLY A 296 10.80 7.47 -17.93
CA GLY A 296 11.79 8.55 -18.02
C GLY A 296 11.92 9.15 -19.43
N VAL A 297 11.89 8.31 -20.47
CA VAL A 297 11.83 8.79 -21.86
C VAL A 297 10.55 9.58 -22.10
N LEU A 298 9.39 9.05 -21.70
CA LEU A 298 8.11 9.74 -21.85
C LEU A 298 8.11 11.09 -21.13
N ALA A 299 8.54 11.13 -19.87
CA ALA A 299 8.65 12.35 -19.07
C ALA A 299 9.60 13.37 -19.73
N GLY A 300 10.78 12.94 -20.15
CA GLY A 300 11.76 13.80 -20.79
C GLY A 300 11.26 14.38 -22.12
N LEU A 301 10.65 13.57 -22.98
CA LEU A 301 10.05 14.05 -24.23
C LEU A 301 8.93 15.07 -23.98
N LEU A 302 8.04 14.80 -23.02
CA LEU A 302 6.92 15.69 -22.68
C LEU A 302 7.41 17.02 -22.10
N ILE A 303 8.35 16.98 -21.15
CA ILE A 303 8.84 18.19 -20.49
C ILE A 303 9.75 18.97 -21.44
N PHE A 304 10.74 18.32 -22.05
CA PHE A 304 11.78 19.02 -22.80
C PHE A 304 11.36 19.39 -24.23
N PHE A 305 10.39 18.69 -24.83
CA PHE A 305 9.93 19.00 -26.19
C PHE A 305 8.47 19.41 -26.27
N GLY A 306 7.60 18.90 -25.39
CA GLY A 306 6.18 19.22 -25.38
C GLY A 306 5.83 20.58 -24.78
N VAL A 307 6.67 21.12 -23.89
CA VAL A 307 6.38 22.38 -23.19
C VAL A 307 6.67 23.58 -24.10
N PRO A 308 5.73 24.52 -24.26
CA PRO A 308 5.94 25.72 -25.07
C PRO A 308 6.75 26.78 -24.30
N PHE A 309 8.06 26.58 -24.16
CA PHE A 309 8.94 27.42 -23.32
C PHE A 309 8.90 28.92 -23.64
N LYS A 310 8.69 29.30 -24.90
CA LYS A 310 8.51 30.72 -25.29
C LYS A 310 7.32 31.40 -24.60
N LYS A 311 6.32 30.62 -24.17
CA LYS A 311 5.10 31.09 -23.49
C LYS A 311 5.12 30.83 -21.98
N LEU A 312 6.10 30.08 -21.50
CA LEU A 312 6.20 29.67 -20.10
C LEU A 312 6.80 30.81 -19.29
N ARG A 313 6.04 31.34 -18.33
CA ARG A 313 6.50 32.44 -17.46
C ARG A 313 7.20 31.87 -16.23
N GLY A 314 8.28 32.50 -15.78
CA GLY A 314 8.98 32.10 -14.55
C GLY A 314 8.07 32.04 -13.32
N ARG A 315 7.11 32.97 -13.19
CA ARG A 315 6.09 32.94 -12.13
C ARG A 315 5.22 31.67 -12.15
N THR A 316 4.98 31.09 -13.33
CA THR A 316 4.21 29.84 -13.47
C THR A 316 5.03 28.66 -12.94
N LEU A 317 6.32 28.61 -13.28
CA LEU A 317 7.23 27.59 -12.74
C LEU A 317 7.41 27.74 -11.22
N GLY A 318 7.54 28.97 -10.71
CA GLY A 318 7.59 29.22 -9.28
C GLY A 318 6.32 28.80 -8.55
N ALA A 319 5.15 29.07 -9.13
CA ALA A 319 3.86 28.61 -8.57
C ALA A 319 3.75 27.07 -8.59
N LEU A 320 4.23 26.41 -9.65
CA LEU A 320 4.25 24.95 -9.73
C LEU A 320 5.20 24.35 -8.70
N ALA A 321 6.41 24.90 -8.56
CA ALA A 321 7.40 24.49 -7.58
C ALA A 321 6.88 24.68 -6.14
N GLY A 322 6.28 25.83 -5.84
CA GLY A 322 5.67 26.10 -4.54
C GLY A 322 4.49 25.17 -4.22
N PHE A 323 3.66 24.86 -5.21
CA PHE A 323 2.59 23.87 -5.05
C PHE A 323 3.15 22.47 -4.82
N GLY A 324 4.15 22.03 -5.59
CA GLY A 324 4.83 20.76 -5.39
C GLY A 324 5.47 20.65 -4.00
N LEU A 325 6.17 21.69 -3.55
CA LEU A 325 6.75 21.77 -2.22
C LEU A 325 5.69 21.69 -1.11
N ALA A 326 4.55 22.38 -1.26
CA ALA A 326 3.47 22.32 -0.29
C ALA A 326 2.84 20.92 -0.20
N VAL A 327 2.61 20.26 -1.35
CA VAL A 327 2.10 18.88 -1.38
C VAL A 327 3.10 17.89 -0.79
N TRP A 328 4.40 18.15 -0.94
CA TRP A 328 5.47 17.32 -0.38
C TRP A 328 5.59 17.50 1.14
N ALA A 329 5.72 18.73 1.61
CA ALA A 329 6.12 19.07 2.98
C ALA A 329 4.97 19.16 3.98
N LEU A 330 3.78 19.60 3.58
CA LEU A 330 2.70 19.83 4.55
C LEU A 330 2.16 18.55 5.19
N PRO A 331 2.02 17.41 4.49
CA PRO A 331 1.67 16.15 5.15
C PRO A 331 2.72 15.71 6.18
N ALA A 332 4.01 15.94 5.89
CA ALA A 332 5.10 15.66 6.82
C ALA A 332 5.06 16.55 8.06
N LEU A 333 4.82 17.85 7.86
CA LEU A 333 4.65 18.81 8.95
C LEU A 333 3.45 18.47 9.83
N LEU A 334 2.33 18.03 9.24
CA LEU A 334 1.15 17.60 9.99
C LEU A 334 1.47 16.46 10.95
N LEU A 335 2.19 15.43 10.48
CA LEU A 335 2.63 14.33 11.34
C LEU A 335 3.58 14.82 12.42
N ALA A 336 4.55 15.66 12.04
CA ALA A 336 5.56 16.18 12.94
C ALA A 336 4.98 17.00 14.12
N LEU A 337 3.76 17.51 13.99
CA LEU A 337 3.04 18.23 15.06
C LEU A 337 2.38 17.31 16.09
N SER A 338 2.41 15.99 15.92
CA SER A 338 1.88 15.04 16.90
C SER A 338 3.00 14.40 17.72
N ALA A 339 2.85 14.40 19.06
CA ALA A 339 3.81 13.84 20.00
C ALA A 339 4.11 12.35 19.75
N ARG A 340 3.15 11.59 19.18
CA ARG A 340 3.34 10.19 18.79
C ARG A 340 4.37 10.02 17.70
N TYR A 341 4.35 10.85 16.66
CA TYR A 341 5.29 10.73 15.54
C TYR A 341 6.65 11.37 15.83
N GLN A 342 6.78 12.09 16.95
CA GLN A 342 8.05 12.59 17.45
C GLN A 342 8.85 11.54 18.23
N GLN A 343 8.24 10.41 18.60
CA GLN A 343 8.96 9.32 19.25
C GLN A 343 10.08 8.79 18.33
N PRO A 344 11.24 8.43 18.89
CA PRO A 344 12.42 8.03 18.10
C PRO A 344 12.17 6.87 17.13
N GLU A 345 11.23 5.99 17.43
CA GLU A 345 10.93 4.78 16.66
C GLU A 345 9.85 5.01 15.59
N ALA A 346 9.05 6.08 15.71
CA ALA A 346 7.86 6.28 14.88
C ALA A 346 8.19 6.74 13.45
N ILE A 347 9.08 7.72 13.31
CA ILE A 347 9.57 8.21 12.02
C ILE A 347 11.08 8.39 12.12
N THR A 348 11.81 7.73 11.23
CA THR A 348 13.27 7.71 11.20
C THR A 348 13.79 8.04 9.81
N TRP A 349 15.12 8.08 9.66
CA TRP A 349 15.74 8.19 8.33
C TRP A 349 15.50 6.96 7.46
N GLN A 350 15.22 5.82 8.08
CA GLN A 350 15.03 4.53 7.41
C GLN A 350 13.56 4.25 7.12
N TRP A 351 12.65 4.72 7.98
CA TRP A 351 11.24 4.43 7.90
C TRP A 351 10.41 5.69 8.07
N GLY A 352 9.45 5.90 7.16
CA GLY A 352 8.48 6.98 7.28
C GLY A 352 7.06 6.45 7.18
N TYR A 353 6.13 7.27 7.62
CA TYR A 353 4.73 6.90 7.78
C TYR A 353 3.93 7.03 6.47
N ILE A 354 2.70 6.52 6.47
CA ILE A 354 1.88 6.33 5.26
C ILE A 354 1.68 7.57 4.35
N PRO A 355 1.64 8.84 4.83
CA PRO A 355 1.52 10.01 3.95
C PRO A 355 2.65 10.15 2.92
N ALA A 356 3.79 9.47 3.12
CA ALA A 356 4.92 9.50 2.19
C ALA A 356 4.50 9.17 0.74
N ALA A 357 3.54 8.26 0.56
CA ALA A 357 3.01 7.91 -0.76
C ALA A 357 2.36 9.10 -1.48
N ALA A 358 1.51 9.88 -0.79
CA ALA A 358 0.92 11.10 -1.34
C ALA A 358 1.96 12.22 -1.52
N SER A 359 2.84 12.40 -0.54
CA SER A 359 3.90 13.41 -0.53
C SER A 359 4.87 13.29 -1.72
N SER A 360 5.16 12.05 -2.15
CA SER A 360 6.06 11.79 -3.29
C SER A 360 5.60 12.47 -4.59
N ILE A 361 4.28 12.59 -4.80
CA ILE A 361 3.71 13.25 -5.98
C ILE A 361 4.04 14.76 -5.95
N GLY A 362 4.04 15.37 -4.77
CA GLY A 362 4.48 16.76 -4.58
C GLY A 362 5.95 16.97 -4.95
N PHE A 363 6.83 16.07 -4.49
CA PHE A 363 8.26 16.07 -4.84
C PHE A 363 8.45 16.01 -6.36
N THR A 364 7.74 15.12 -7.06
CA THR A 364 7.89 15.02 -8.52
C THR A 364 7.41 16.24 -9.29
N LEU A 365 6.41 16.97 -8.77
CA LEU A 365 6.03 18.26 -9.37
C LEU A 365 7.12 19.31 -9.22
N LEU A 366 7.81 19.34 -8.07
CA LEU A 366 8.96 20.21 -7.86
C LEU A 366 10.09 19.85 -8.86
N VAL A 367 10.39 18.56 -9.01
CA VAL A 367 11.36 18.07 -10.01
C VAL A 367 10.92 18.46 -11.43
N ALA A 368 9.65 18.28 -11.79
CA ALA A 368 9.13 18.67 -13.11
C ALA A 368 9.32 20.16 -13.39
N ALA A 369 9.11 21.03 -12.38
CA ALA A 369 9.35 22.47 -12.50
C ALA A 369 10.84 22.79 -12.73
N LEU A 370 11.74 22.12 -12.02
CA LEU A 370 13.20 22.26 -12.19
C LEU A 370 13.66 21.78 -13.57
N LEU A 371 13.18 20.63 -14.02
CA LEU A 371 13.46 20.09 -15.35
C LEU A 371 12.96 21.02 -16.47
N ALA A 372 11.76 21.58 -16.31
CA ALA A 372 11.22 22.58 -17.23
C ALA A 372 12.06 23.87 -17.25
N LEU A 373 12.59 24.31 -16.09
CA LEU A 373 13.49 25.46 -16.02
C LEU A 373 14.78 25.18 -16.82
N LEU A 374 15.41 24.02 -16.61
CA LEU A 374 16.63 23.60 -17.32
C LEU A 374 16.42 23.54 -18.84
N ALA A 375 15.34 22.91 -19.30
CA ALA A 375 15.03 22.88 -20.73
C ALA A 375 14.69 24.26 -21.30
N GLY A 376 14.08 25.15 -20.51
CA GLY A 376 13.89 26.55 -20.87
C GLY A 376 15.21 27.29 -21.07
N LEU A 377 16.25 26.98 -20.29
CA LEU A 377 17.61 27.50 -20.49
C LEU A 377 18.25 26.93 -21.77
N CYS A 378 18.12 25.63 -22.02
CA CYS A 378 18.59 25.03 -23.28
C CYS A 378 17.91 25.62 -24.52
N CYS A 379 16.67 26.10 -24.41
CA CYS A 379 15.97 26.79 -25.51
C CYS A 379 16.57 28.16 -25.87
N LYS A 380 17.49 28.70 -25.06
CA LYS A 380 18.23 29.94 -25.37
C LYS A 380 19.48 29.69 -26.22
N LEU A 381 19.91 28.44 -26.37
CA LEU A 381 21.06 28.06 -27.20
C LEU A 381 20.71 28.09 -28.70
N PRO A 382 21.71 28.15 -29.61
CA PRO A 382 21.50 27.95 -31.04
C PRO A 382 20.74 26.65 -31.35
N ASN A 383 19.93 26.63 -32.41
CA ASN A 383 18.94 25.58 -32.67
C ASN A 383 19.46 24.14 -32.52
N VAL A 384 20.60 23.80 -33.14
CA VAL A 384 21.18 22.45 -33.07
C VAL A 384 21.59 22.12 -31.64
N LEU A 385 22.33 23.02 -30.98
CA LEU A 385 22.76 22.84 -29.59
C LEU A 385 21.56 22.72 -28.65
N SER A 386 20.50 23.50 -28.86
CA SER A 386 19.27 23.42 -28.07
C SER A 386 18.58 22.05 -28.16
N VAL A 387 18.51 21.47 -29.36
CA VAL A 387 17.93 20.14 -29.57
C VAL A 387 18.81 19.07 -28.95
N VAL A 388 20.12 19.10 -29.21
CA VAL A 388 21.09 18.13 -28.67
C VAL A 388 21.11 18.17 -27.14
N SER A 389 21.16 19.35 -26.52
CA SER A 389 21.13 19.47 -25.05
C SER A 389 19.84 18.89 -24.46
N ARG A 390 18.68 19.09 -25.10
CA ARG A 390 17.41 18.54 -24.60
C ARG A 390 17.28 17.04 -24.81
N LEU A 391 17.87 16.50 -25.89
CA LEU A 391 18.02 15.05 -26.07
C LEU A 391 18.95 14.47 -25.00
N ALA A 392 20.07 15.12 -24.73
CA ALA A 392 20.99 14.71 -23.67
C ALA A 392 20.31 14.74 -22.29
N LEU A 393 19.55 15.79 -21.97
CA LEU A 393 18.74 15.84 -20.74
C LEU A 393 17.70 14.73 -20.69
N THR A 394 17.05 14.39 -21.81
CA THR A 394 16.11 13.25 -21.90
C THR A 394 16.83 11.95 -21.57
N ALA A 395 17.99 11.72 -22.17
CA ALA A 395 18.80 10.52 -21.95
C ALA A 395 19.28 10.42 -20.50
N VAL A 396 19.75 11.53 -19.91
CA VAL A 396 20.19 11.58 -18.50
C VAL A 396 19.02 11.30 -17.55
N LEU A 397 17.86 11.91 -17.76
CA LEU A 397 16.67 11.65 -16.96
C LEU A 397 16.24 10.18 -17.06
N ALA A 398 16.17 9.65 -18.28
CA ALA A 398 15.77 8.27 -18.54
C ALA A 398 16.76 7.27 -17.93
N ALA A 399 18.06 7.52 -18.05
CA ALA A 399 19.11 6.71 -17.42
C ALA A 399 19.03 6.78 -15.88
N GLY A 400 18.85 7.98 -15.31
CA GLY A 400 18.71 8.15 -13.86
C GLY A 400 17.50 7.42 -13.29
N LEU A 401 16.34 7.51 -13.95
CA LEU A 401 15.15 6.77 -13.57
C LEU A 401 15.32 5.26 -13.78
N CYS A 402 15.96 4.84 -14.88
CA CYS A 402 16.28 3.42 -15.13
C CYS A 402 17.16 2.82 -14.03
N LEU A 403 18.23 3.52 -13.66
CA LEU A 403 19.14 3.09 -12.59
C LEU A 403 18.43 3.07 -11.23
N ASN A 404 17.71 4.14 -10.88
CA ASN A 404 17.04 4.22 -9.58
C ASN A 404 15.85 3.26 -9.47
N GLY A 405 14.97 3.25 -10.47
CA GLY A 405 13.80 2.39 -10.50
C GLY A 405 14.17 0.91 -10.66
N GLY A 406 15.23 0.61 -11.42
CA GLY A 406 15.76 -0.75 -11.53
C GLY A 406 16.32 -1.26 -10.21
N TYR A 407 17.10 -0.43 -9.50
CA TYR A 407 17.58 -0.75 -8.15
C TYR A 407 16.41 -0.97 -7.18
N LEU A 408 15.45 -0.03 -7.12
CA LEU A 408 14.31 -0.11 -6.21
C LEU A 408 13.45 -1.36 -6.42
N ARG A 409 13.15 -1.69 -7.68
CA ARG A 409 12.40 -2.91 -8.00
C ARG A 409 13.17 -4.17 -7.65
N GLY A 410 14.49 -4.17 -7.86
CA GLY A 410 15.38 -5.24 -7.42
C GLY A 410 15.31 -5.43 -5.91
N VAL A 411 15.47 -4.34 -5.15
CA VAL A 411 15.37 -4.36 -3.68
C VAL A 411 14.02 -4.91 -3.22
N VAL A 412 12.91 -4.34 -3.69
CA VAL A 412 11.57 -4.80 -3.29
C VAL A 412 11.38 -6.29 -3.57
N ARG A 413 11.82 -6.76 -4.74
CA ARG A 413 11.71 -8.17 -5.10
C ARG A 413 12.58 -9.07 -4.21
N THR A 414 13.81 -8.66 -3.92
CA THR A 414 14.77 -9.45 -3.15
C THR A 414 14.39 -9.46 -1.66
N HIS A 415 14.10 -8.30 -1.09
CA HIS A 415 13.73 -8.14 0.32
C HIS A 415 12.49 -8.95 0.70
N HIS A 416 11.45 -8.93 -0.15
CA HIS A 416 10.21 -9.65 0.14
C HIS A 416 10.17 -11.08 -0.43
N ALA A 417 11.24 -11.59 -1.05
CA ALA A 417 11.22 -12.92 -1.67
C ALA A 417 10.99 -14.03 -0.64
N GLU A 418 11.76 -14.01 0.44
CA GLU A 418 11.66 -15.01 1.51
C GLU A 418 10.34 -14.89 2.28
N ASN A 419 9.95 -13.67 2.65
CA ASN A 419 8.68 -13.41 3.34
C ASN A 419 7.47 -13.83 2.49
N LEU A 420 7.49 -13.57 1.19
CA LEU A 420 6.43 -14.02 0.29
C LEU A 420 6.40 -15.55 0.19
N ALA A 421 7.56 -16.20 0.10
CA ALA A 421 7.65 -17.65 0.03
C ALA A 421 7.11 -18.31 1.32
N ALA A 422 7.47 -17.76 2.48
CA ALA A 422 6.95 -18.18 3.78
C ALA A 422 5.44 -18.00 3.87
N TYR A 423 4.92 -16.82 3.51
CA TYR A 423 3.48 -16.55 3.45
C TYR A 423 2.74 -17.54 2.55
N GLN A 424 3.24 -17.79 1.33
CA GLN A 424 2.63 -18.73 0.39
C GLN A 424 2.71 -20.17 0.85
N PHE A 425 3.79 -20.56 1.53
CA PHE A 425 3.90 -21.88 2.14
C PHE A 425 2.86 -22.05 3.25
N PHE A 426 2.74 -21.08 4.14
CA PHE A 426 1.73 -21.12 5.20
C PHE A 426 0.30 -21.17 4.65
N VAL A 427 -0.01 -20.37 3.64
CA VAL A 427 -1.32 -20.44 2.96
C VAL A 427 -1.57 -21.82 2.35
N ARG A 428 -0.58 -22.39 1.64
CA ARG A 428 -0.73 -23.70 1.00
C ARG A 428 -0.98 -24.83 1.99
N THR A 429 -0.33 -24.80 3.15
CA THR A 429 -0.51 -25.84 4.17
C THR A 429 -1.95 -25.85 4.69
N ILE A 430 -2.54 -24.66 4.89
CA ILE A 430 -3.95 -24.53 5.28
C ILE A 430 -4.88 -24.97 4.13
N GLU A 431 -4.64 -24.51 2.90
CA GLU A 431 -5.44 -24.88 1.72
C GLU A 431 -5.39 -26.40 1.42
N ALA A 432 -4.31 -27.08 1.80
CA ALA A 432 -4.15 -28.53 1.69
C ALA A 432 -4.94 -29.32 2.76
N GLY A 433 -5.61 -28.63 3.69
CA GLY A 433 -6.43 -29.23 4.72
C GLY A 433 -5.68 -29.55 6.02
N LEU A 434 -4.49 -28.99 6.24
CA LEU A 434 -3.70 -29.30 7.44
C LEU A 434 -4.41 -28.91 8.76
N ALA A 435 -5.39 -28.00 8.70
CA ALA A 435 -6.22 -27.60 9.84
C ALA A 435 -7.64 -28.23 9.82
N ASP A 436 -7.90 -29.27 9.01
CA ASP A 436 -9.25 -29.82 8.83
C ASP A 436 -9.79 -30.60 10.03
N ALA A 437 -8.91 -31.15 10.87
CA ALA A 437 -9.31 -31.79 12.13
C ALA A 437 -9.83 -30.78 13.17
N VAL A 438 -9.38 -29.53 13.11
CA VAL A 438 -9.69 -28.48 14.10
C VAL A 438 -11.14 -28.03 13.96
N GLN A 439 -11.90 -28.08 15.06
CA GLN A 439 -13.28 -27.61 15.15
C GLN A 439 -13.37 -26.11 15.50
N SER A 440 -14.58 -25.56 15.49
CA SER A 440 -14.78 -24.11 15.70
C SER A 440 -14.56 -23.66 17.13
N ASP A 441 -14.71 -24.56 18.10
CA ASP A 441 -14.51 -24.37 19.54
C ASP A 441 -13.08 -24.69 19.99
N ASP A 442 -12.29 -25.31 19.10
CA ASP A 442 -10.89 -25.65 19.34
C ASP A 442 -9.97 -24.43 19.16
N LEU A 443 -8.78 -24.50 19.76
CA LEU A 443 -7.74 -23.49 19.67
C LEU A 443 -6.54 -23.95 18.85
N ILE A 444 -6.12 -23.14 17.88
CA ILE A 444 -4.84 -23.33 17.19
C ILE A 444 -3.75 -22.49 17.86
N LEU A 445 -2.69 -23.15 18.32
CA LEU A 445 -1.45 -22.55 18.77
C LEU A 445 -0.42 -22.59 17.64
N CYS A 446 -0.19 -21.43 17.01
CA CYS A 446 0.65 -21.30 15.83
C CYS A 446 2.02 -20.68 16.16
N ASN A 447 3.10 -21.15 15.54
CA ASN A 447 4.41 -20.49 15.68
C ASN A 447 4.57 -19.25 14.77
N GLU A 448 3.80 -19.15 13.70
CA GLU A 448 3.81 -17.98 12.82
C GLU A 448 3.06 -16.82 13.45
N ASN A 449 3.73 -15.68 13.57
CA ASN A 449 3.12 -14.44 14.00
C ASN A 449 2.51 -13.73 12.78
N VAL A 450 1.18 -13.81 12.65
CA VAL A 450 0.48 -13.15 11.53
C VAL A 450 0.53 -11.65 11.73
N TRP A 451 0.20 -11.13 12.91
CA TRP A 451 0.30 -9.70 13.19
C TRP A 451 0.37 -9.36 14.69
N ASP A 452 1.57 -8.99 15.16
CA ASP A 452 1.81 -8.46 16.51
C ASP A 452 1.20 -9.31 17.65
N SER A 453 1.17 -10.63 17.46
CA SER A 453 0.55 -11.59 18.39
C SER A 453 -0.94 -11.32 18.68
N ASN A 454 -1.63 -10.71 17.72
CA ASN A 454 -3.04 -10.35 17.83
C ASN A 454 -3.93 -11.52 17.44
N ALA A 455 -4.53 -12.20 18.42
CA ALA A 455 -5.35 -13.39 18.21
C ALA A 455 -6.50 -13.21 17.20
N GLU A 456 -7.03 -11.98 17.01
CA GLU A 456 -8.04 -11.71 15.97
C GLU A 456 -7.43 -11.82 14.57
N ALA A 457 -6.18 -11.37 14.39
CA ALA A 457 -5.45 -11.48 13.13
C ALA A 457 -5.09 -12.93 12.81
N GLU A 458 -4.59 -13.68 13.79
CA GLU A 458 -4.33 -15.12 13.61
C GLU A 458 -5.63 -15.86 13.27
N SER A 459 -6.69 -15.65 14.04
CA SER A 459 -8.00 -16.27 13.81
C SER A 459 -8.56 -15.92 12.44
N ALA A 460 -8.49 -14.65 12.01
CA ALA A 460 -8.95 -14.21 10.69
C ALA A 460 -8.15 -14.84 9.55
N PHE A 461 -6.84 -15.06 9.74
CA PHE A 461 -5.99 -15.73 8.75
C PHE A 461 -6.41 -17.19 8.53
N PHE A 462 -6.47 -17.99 9.59
CA PHE A 462 -6.91 -19.39 9.50
C PHE A 462 -8.34 -19.48 8.98
N SER A 463 -9.21 -18.61 9.48
CA SER A 463 -10.60 -18.55 9.06
C SER A 463 -10.74 -18.29 7.56
N ARG A 464 -10.02 -17.29 7.02
CA ARG A 464 -10.02 -16.99 5.59
C ARG A 464 -9.62 -18.19 4.73
N PHE A 465 -8.52 -18.86 5.06
CA PHE A 465 -7.95 -19.88 4.18
C PHE A 465 -8.59 -21.26 4.34
N THR A 466 -9.21 -21.54 5.50
CA THR A 466 -10.06 -22.74 5.66
C THR A 466 -11.50 -22.54 5.20
N GLY A 467 -11.95 -21.28 5.10
CA GLY A 467 -13.35 -20.95 4.90
C GLY A 467 -14.24 -21.29 6.11
N ARG A 468 -13.66 -21.62 7.27
CA ARG A 468 -14.33 -22.01 8.54
C ARG A 468 -14.05 -21.00 9.65
N ALA A 469 -14.88 -20.94 10.69
CA ALA A 469 -14.63 -20.07 11.84
C ALA A 469 -13.73 -20.83 12.80
N LEU A 470 -12.49 -20.36 12.93
CA LEU A 470 -11.44 -20.98 13.73
C LEU A 470 -10.82 -19.94 14.65
N HIS A 471 -10.41 -20.39 15.83
CA HIS A 471 -9.68 -19.59 16.81
C HIS A 471 -8.21 -19.95 16.76
N ALA A 472 -7.36 -18.94 16.63
CA ALA A 472 -5.93 -19.13 16.57
C ALA A 472 -5.20 -18.03 17.34
N GLN A 473 -4.02 -18.37 17.86
CA GLN A 473 -3.11 -17.44 18.52
C GLN A 473 -1.66 -17.88 18.31
N VAL A 474 -0.73 -16.95 18.55
CA VAL A 474 0.70 -17.25 18.53
C VAL A 474 1.09 -18.05 19.78
N LEU A 475 2.04 -18.97 19.64
CA LEU A 475 2.67 -19.64 20.78
C LEU A 475 3.24 -18.59 21.76
N TRP A 476 3.24 -18.92 23.06
CA TRP A 476 3.80 -18.09 24.15
C TRP A 476 2.99 -16.86 24.57
N THR A 477 1.82 -16.59 23.99
CA THR A 477 0.83 -15.67 24.59
C THR A 477 0.08 -16.35 25.73
N GLU A 478 -0.50 -15.58 26.67
CA GLU A 478 -1.33 -16.17 27.73
C GLU A 478 -2.47 -16.99 27.10
N ASN A 479 -2.49 -18.30 27.37
CA ASN A 479 -3.48 -19.21 26.81
C ASN A 479 -4.88 -18.81 27.31
N PRO A 480 -5.82 -18.43 26.43
CA PRO A 480 -7.20 -18.23 26.84
C PRO A 480 -7.76 -19.57 27.33
N ALA A 481 -8.67 -19.50 28.29
CA ALA A 481 -9.52 -20.65 28.59
C ALA A 481 -10.33 -20.96 27.33
N THR A 482 -10.11 -22.14 26.75
CA THR A 482 -10.92 -22.65 25.65
C THR A 482 -11.72 -23.84 26.13
N ASP A 483 -12.97 -23.94 25.67
CA ASP A 483 -13.88 -25.02 26.04
C ASP A 483 -13.63 -26.29 25.20
N GLY A 484 -12.90 -26.17 24.08
CA GLY A 484 -12.53 -27.25 23.15
C GLY A 484 -11.07 -27.74 23.28
N ASP A 485 -10.64 -28.56 22.31
CA ASP A 485 -9.27 -29.11 22.27
C ASP A 485 -8.28 -28.04 21.76
N ALA A 486 -7.00 -28.19 22.12
CA ALA A 486 -5.92 -27.35 21.60
C ALA A 486 -5.11 -28.11 20.54
N TYR A 487 -4.65 -27.41 19.51
CA TYR A 487 -3.83 -27.96 18.43
C TYR A 487 -2.56 -27.14 18.28
N ALA A 488 -1.42 -27.80 18.16
CA ALA A 488 -0.23 -27.12 17.68
C ALA A 488 -0.24 -27.08 16.16
N TYR A 489 0.06 -25.92 15.59
CA TYR A 489 0.27 -25.73 14.15
C TYR A 489 1.63 -25.10 13.95
N GLN A 490 2.56 -25.82 13.34
CA GLN A 490 3.92 -25.30 13.17
C GLN A 490 4.35 -25.33 11.72
N THR A 491 5.02 -24.27 11.30
CA THR A 491 5.65 -24.15 9.98
C THR A 491 7.11 -23.77 10.13
N TYR A 492 7.97 -24.44 9.37
CA TYR A 492 9.41 -24.20 9.34
C TYR A 492 9.92 -24.20 7.89
N ARG A 493 10.85 -23.29 7.62
CA ARG A 493 11.52 -23.18 6.33
C ARG A 493 12.87 -23.88 6.40
N ASN A 494 13.22 -24.67 5.38
CA ASN A 494 14.51 -25.36 5.28
C ASN A 494 14.93 -26.12 6.56
N TYR A 495 14.00 -26.87 7.16
CA TYR A 495 14.21 -27.65 8.37
C TYR A 495 14.60 -29.09 8.02
N GLY A 496 15.90 -29.39 8.10
CA GLY A 496 16.43 -30.69 7.62
C GLY A 496 16.58 -30.77 6.10
N GLY A 497 16.62 -29.63 5.41
CA GLY A 497 16.71 -29.55 3.94
C GLY A 497 15.37 -29.36 3.23
N TYR A 498 14.25 -29.48 3.96
CA TYR A 498 12.89 -29.36 3.43
C TYR A 498 12.08 -28.32 4.19
N ASP A 499 11.12 -27.68 3.52
CA ASP A 499 10.09 -26.93 4.21
C ASP A 499 9.12 -27.92 4.89
N LEU A 500 8.70 -27.59 6.10
CA LEU A 500 7.97 -28.53 6.95
C LEU A 500 6.80 -27.81 7.62
N ALA A 501 5.63 -28.45 7.60
CA ALA A 501 4.48 -27.97 8.35
C ALA A 501 3.71 -29.14 8.94
N TRP A 502 3.18 -28.98 10.15
CA TRP A 502 2.36 -29.99 10.78
C TRP A 502 1.29 -29.41 11.68
N CYS A 503 0.25 -30.21 11.90
CA CYS A 503 -0.79 -29.95 12.87
C CYS A 503 -1.04 -31.21 13.70
N GLY A 504 -1.08 -31.06 15.02
CA GLY A 504 -1.33 -32.16 15.95
C GLY A 504 -2.14 -31.70 17.15
N ARG A 505 -3.02 -32.57 17.65
CA ARG A 505 -3.87 -32.28 18.82
C ARG A 505 -3.04 -32.39 20.09
N LEU A 506 -3.08 -31.40 20.95
CA LEU A 506 -2.32 -31.34 22.20
C LEU A 506 -3.00 -32.15 23.30
N GLN A 507 -2.19 -32.87 24.09
CA GLN A 507 -2.66 -33.70 25.20
C GLN A 507 -2.89 -32.91 26.49
N SER A 508 -2.19 -31.79 26.66
CA SER A 508 -2.10 -31.07 27.94
C SER A 508 -1.86 -29.58 27.74
N ALA A 509 -2.23 -28.81 28.77
CA ALA A 509 -2.16 -27.34 28.77
C ALA A 509 -0.73 -26.78 28.69
N ASP A 510 0.29 -27.57 29.05
CA ASP A 510 1.70 -27.23 28.87
C ASP A 510 2.14 -27.26 27.39
N SER A 511 1.27 -27.75 26.49
CA SER A 511 1.46 -27.77 25.04
C SER A 511 2.69 -28.57 24.60
N ASP A 512 3.14 -29.53 25.41
CA ASP A 512 4.39 -30.27 25.21
C ASP A 512 4.22 -31.53 24.34
N LEU A 513 3.04 -32.16 24.39
CA LEU A 513 2.77 -33.48 23.83
C LEU A 513 1.54 -33.49 22.91
N MET A 514 1.58 -34.29 21.86
CA MET A 514 0.53 -34.42 20.85
C MET A 514 0.04 -35.86 20.67
N ASP A 515 -1.25 -35.99 20.35
CA ASP A 515 -1.93 -37.21 19.91
C ASP A 515 -2.04 -37.23 18.38
N GLY A 516 -1.16 -38.01 17.75
CA GLY A 516 -1.05 -38.04 16.30
C GLY A 516 -0.66 -36.69 15.70
N VAL A 517 -0.22 -36.72 14.45
CA VAL A 517 0.20 -35.51 13.75
C VAL A 517 0.03 -35.68 12.25
N GLN A 518 -0.58 -34.69 11.63
CA GLN A 518 -0.60 -34.55 10.19
C GLN A 518 0.58 -33.70 9.77
N VAL A 519 1.31 -34.14 8.76
CA VAL A 519 2.47 -33.46 8.20
C VAL A 519 2.20 -33.15 6.74
N TYR A 520 2.32 -31.88 6.35
CA TYR A 520 2.22 -31.47 4.96
C TYR A 520 3.52 -31.76 4.21
N VAL A 521 3.41 -32.45 3.08
CA VAL A 521 4.54 -32.91 2.26
C VAL A 521 4.50 -32.28 0.88
N GLN A 522 5.53 -31.49 0.56
CA GLN A 522 5.71 -30.89 -0.75
C GLN A 522 6.36 -31.87 -1.73
N SER A 523 5.57 -32.51 -2.56
CA SER A 523 6.01 -33.68 -3.32
C SER A 523 6.98 -33.35 -4.46
N ALA A 524 7.01 -32.10 -4.89
CA ALA A 524 8.00 -31.63 -5.86
C ALA A 524 9.43 -31.58 -5.29
N TYR A 525 9.57 -31.59 -3.95
CA TYR A 525 10.85 -31.41 -3.27
C TYR A 525 11.20 -32.61 -2.38
N VAL A 526 10.21 -33.19 -1.70
CA VAL A 526 10.41 -34.31 -0.77
C VAL A 526 10.27 -35.64 -1.53
N PRO A 527 11.28 -36.52 -1.52
CA PRO A 527 11.18 -37.81 -2.19
C PRO A 527 10.22 -38.74 -1.43
N ASP A 528 9.52 -39.61 -2.15
CA ASP A 528 8.50 -40.48 -1.55
C ASP A 528 9.07 -41.42 -0.47
N ASN A 529 10.36 -41.80 -0.55
CA ASN A 529 11.03 -42.63 0.46
C ASN A 529 11.56 -41.85 1.66
N ALA A 530 11.36 -40.53 1.73
CA ALA A 530 11.76 -39.74 2.88
C ALA A 530 11.10 -40.23 4.17
N VAL A 531 11.72 -39.89 5.31
CA VAL A 531 11.34 -40.38 6.63
C VAL A 531 10.99 -39.22 7.54
N ILE A 532 9.84 -39.29 8.20
CA ILE A 532 9.46 -38.39 9.29
C ILE A 532 10.14 -38.90 10.57
N LYS A 533 11.05 -38.10 11.12
CA LYS A 533 11.71 -38.35 12.40
C LYS A 533 11.03 -37.52 13.48
N TYR A 534 10.70 -38.16 14.59
CA TYR A 534 10.03 -37.53 15.72
C TYR A 534 10.50 -38.12 17.04
N LYS A 535 10.08 -37.52 18.16
CA LYS A 535 10.29 -38.10 19.48
C LYS A 535 8.97 -38.30 20.19
N VAL A 536 8.90 -39.36 21.00
CA VAL A 536 7.81 -39.59 21.93
C VAL A 536 8.32 -39.54 23.37
N ARG A 537 7.49 -39.07 24.30
CA ARG A 537 7.77 -39.12 25.74
C ARG A 537 7.13 -40.37 26.34
N LEU A 538 7.95 -41.23 26.92
CA LEU A 538 7.53 -42.46 27.58
C LEU A 538 6.98 -42.16 28.98
N ALA A 539 6.29 -43.14 29.58
CA ALA A 539 5.68 -43.01 30.90
C ALA A 539 6.69 -42.73 32.03
N ASP A 540 7.96 -43.08 31.85
CA ASP A 540 9.05 -42.80 32.80
C ASP A 540 9.67 -41.39 32.61
N GLY A 541 9.11 -40.59 31.69
CA GLY A 541 9.56 -39.23 31.36
C GLY A 541 10.73 -39.17 30.37
N THR A 542 11.27 -40.32 29.93
CA THR A 542 12.35 -40.34 28.92
C THR A 542 11.81 -40.08 27.50
N GLU A 543 12.66 -39.56 26.62
CA GLU A 543 12.30 -39.36 25.21
C GLU A 543 12.92 -40.43 24.32
N GLU A 544 12.09 -41.10 23.52
CA GLU A 544 12.51 -42.09 22.52
C GLU A 544 12.44 -41.47 21.12
N ALA A 545 13.51 -41.62 20.32
CA ALA A 545 13.51 -41.18 18.92
C ALA A 545 12.88 -42.25 18.02
N ARG A 546 11.92 -41.84 17.20
CA ARG A 546 11.19 -42.68 16.24
C ARG A 546 11.28 -42.11 14.83
N ALA A 547 11.01 -42.98 13.87
CA ALA A 547 11.11 -42.66 12.45
C ALA A 547 10.10 -43.51 11.66
N ILE A 548 9.41 -42.91 10.70
CA ILE A 548 8.46 -43.59 9.81
C ILE A 548 8.65 -43.11 8.36
N CYS A 549 8.72 -44.04 7.40
CA CYS A 549 8.81 -43.69 5.99
C CYS A 549 7.46 -43.10 5.52
N LEU A 550 7.50 -42.08 4.66
CA LEU A 550 6.29 -41.47 4.12
C LEU A 550 5.39 -42.50 3.42
N LEU A 551 5.96 -43.50 2.73
CA LEU A 551 5.22 -44.59 2.08
C LEU A 551 4.41 -45.44 3.06
N ASP A 552 4.82 -45.49 4.32
CA ASP A 552 4.16 -46.27 5.38
C ASP A 552 3.12 -45.43 6.15
N CYS A 553 3.08 -44.12 5.93
CA CYS A 553 2.08 -43.24 6.53
C CYS A 553 0.72 -43.35 5.81
N THR A 554 -0.37 -43.09 6.55
CA THR A 554 -1.66 -42.82 5.92
C THR A 554 -1.58 -41.48 5.19
N GLN A 555 -1.80 -41.49 3.87
CA GLN A 555 -1.69 -40.30 3.00
C GLN A 555 -3.05 -39.84 2.49
N THR A 556 -3.26 -38.53 2.42
CA THR A 556 -4.37 -37.97 1.65
C THR A 556 -4.10 -38.08 0.14
N PRO A 557 -5.13 -38.03 -0.71
CA PRO A 557 -4.93 -37.85 -2.15
C PRO A 557 -4.13 -36.59 -2.44
N ARG A 558 -3.25 -36.65 -3.43
CA ARG A 558 -2.44 -35.51 -3.86
C ARG A 558 -3.33 -34.37 -4.36
N ASP A 559 -2.99 -33.14 -3.97
CA ASP A 559 -3.68 -31.92 -4.36
C ASP A 559 -3.31 -31.49 -5.80
N ARG A 560 -3.78 -30.31 -6.22
CA ARG A 560 -3.48 -29.73 -7.54
C ARG A 560 -1.99 -29.45 -7.79
N ASN A 561 -1.19 -29.31 -6.74
CA ASN A 561 0.25 -29.09 -6.79
C ASN A 561 1.02 -30.42 -6.71
N GLY A 562 0.33 -31.53 -6.47
CA GLY A 562 0.92 -32.85 -6.24
C GLY A 562 1.25 -33.14 -4.78
N ASP A 563 0.97 -32.19 -3.87
CA ASP A 563 1.28 -32.25 -2.44
C ASP A 563 0.23 -33.05 -1.67
N TYR A 564 0.57 -33.57 -0.50
CA TYR A 564 -0.35 -34.38 0.32
C TYR A 564 -0.07 -34.22 1.82
N LEU A 565 -0.99 -34.73 2.63
CA LEU A 565 -0.82 -34.84 4.08
C LEU A 565 -0.48 -36.28 4.44
N ALA A 566 0.59 -36.46 5.21
CA ALA A 566 0.97 -37.74 5.80
C ALA A 566 0.62 -37.75 7.28
N THR A 567 -0.08 -38.79 7.74
CA THR A 567 -0.46 -38.93 9.15
C THR A 567 0.51 -39.85 9.86
N VAL A 568 1.07 -39.38 10.97
CA VAL A 568 1.84 -40.19 11.92
C VAL A 568 0.93 -40.48 13.12
N GLU A 569 0.56 -41.74 13.27
CA GLU A 569 -0.28 -42.22 14.38
C GLU A 569 0.61 -42.72 15.51
N ASP A 570 0.80 -41.89 16.54
CA ASP A 570 1.50 -42.24 17.77
C ASP A 570 0.96 -41.37 18.92
N THR A 571 1.29 -41.72 20.16
CA THR A 571 0.89 -40.98 21.36
C THR A 571 2.10 -40.33 22.03
N SER A 572 1.89 -39.19 22.69
CA SER A 572 2.93 -38.48 23.45
C SER A 572 4.06 -37.97 22.55
N ILE A 573 3.74 -37.56 21.32
CA ILE A 573 4.70 -36.98 20.38
C ILE A 573 5.12 -35.59 20.90
N VAL A 574 6.41 -35.31 20.96
CA VAL A 574 6.94 -34.05 21.50
C VAL A 574 6.77 -32.89 20.51
N ASN A 575 6.09 -31.81 20.92
CA ASN A 575 5.68 -30.63 20.13
C ASN A 575 6.81 -29.67 19.70
N ALA A 576 8.03 -30.17 19.46
CA ALA A 576 9.17 -29.35 19.02
C ALA A 576 10.25 -30.15 18.26
N LYS A 577 10.00 -31.43 17.94
CA LYS A 577 11.05 -32.35 17.48
C LYS A 577 10.61 -33.19 16.27
N LEU A 578 9.88 -32.62 15.33
CA LEU A 578 9.53 -33.27 14.05
C LEU A 578 10.41 -32.78 12.90
N MET A 579 10.93 -33.70 12.08
CA MET A 579 11.74 -33.39 10.89
C MET A 579 11.45 -34.36 9.74
N ILE A 580 11.63 -33.92 8.50
CA ILE A 580 11.68 -34.79 7.32
C ILE A 580 13.14 -34.90 6.83
N TRP A 581 13.57 -36.10 6.46
CA TRP A 581 14.92 -36.40 5.96
C TRP A 581 14.86 -37.36 4.77
N ASP A 582 15.89 -37.31 3.92
CA ASP A 582 16.11 -38.35 2.91
C ASP A 582 16.27 -39.71 3.59
N GLY A 583 15.53 -40.69 3.07
CA GLY A 583 15.49 -42.07 3.57
C GLY A 583 16.61 -42.94 3.05
#